data_AF-A0A2I0X109-F1
#
_entry.id   AF-A0A2I0X109-F1
#
_cell.length_a   1.000
_cell.length_b   1.000
_cell.length_c   1.000
_cell.angle_alpha   90.00
_cell.angle_beta   90.00
_cell.angle_gamma   90.00
#
_symmetry.space_group_name_H-M   'P 1'
#
loop_
_entity.id
_entity.type
_entity.pdbx_description
1 polymer ?
#
loop_
_entity_poly.entity_id
_entity_poly.type
_entity_poly.pdbx_seq_one_letter_code
_entity_poly.pdbx_strand_id
1 'polypeptide(L)'
;MLSRYASHLIPNAEEKCHRCLSGLRDIIRQPLIPFGIEDYATLVERTRRIETDLQSTQRRRDFYKRKNEDRSKSTQSFQFGRSNWRKLKPNTSENNTPIVCNKYGRAHKGECLSDINTCFLCH
;
A
#
# COMPACT_ATOMS: atom_id res chain seq x y z
N MET A 1 48.42 -20.31 3.48
CA MET A 1 47.39 -20.51 4.54
C MET A 1 47.07 -19.16 5.18
N LEU A 2 46.04 -18.44 4.72
CA LEU A 2 45.66 -17.11 5.27
C LEU A 2 44.51 -17.17 6.30
N SER A 3 43.98 -18.36 6.59
CA SER A 3 42.80 -18.57 7.44
C SER A 3 43.07 -18.35 8.95
N ARG A 4 44.33 -18.19 9.37
CA ARG A 4 44.69 -18.01 10.79
C ARG A 4 44.73 -16.55 11.23
N TYR A 5 44.60 -15.60 10.29
CA TYR A 5 44.73 -14.17 10.57
C TYR A 5 43.40 -13.41 10.73
N ALA A 6 42.26 -14.06 10.53
CA ALA A 6 40.95 -13.39 10.60
C ALA A 6 40.41 -13.23 12.02
N SER A 7 40.76 -14.13 12.94
CA SER A 7 40.18 -14.17 14.29
C SER A 7 40.59 -12.98 15.17
N HIS A 8 41.72 -12.34 14.89
CA HIS A 8 42.22 -11.16 15.61
C HIS A 8 41.91 -9.83 14.94
N LEU A 9 41.24 -9.83 13.78
CA LEU A 9 40.94 -8.60 13.05
C LEU A 9 39.77 -7.80 13.64
N ILE A 10 38.93 -8.41 14.49
CA ILE A 10 37.97 -7.68 15.33
C ILE A 10 37.80 -8.45 16.66
N PRO A 11 38.68 -8.23 17.66
CA PRO A 11 38.54 -8.88 18.96
C PRO A 11 37.43 -8.24 19.81
N ASN A 12 37.15 -6.95 19.59
CA ASN A 12 36.18 -6.20 20.38
C ASN A 12 34.75 -6.39 19.85
N ALA A 13 33.82 -6.82 20.71
CA ALA A 13 32.41 -7.02 20.36
C ALA A 13 31.75 -5.70 19.90
N GLU A 14 32.12 -4.59 20.54
CA GLU A 14 31.63 -3.25 20.21
C GLU A 14 32.00 -2.85 18.77
N GLU A 15 33.24 -3.13 18.34
CA GLU A 15 33.66 -2.78 16.99
C GLU A 15 33.00 -3.65 15.92
N LYS A 16 32.65 -4.90 16.25
CA LYS A 16 31.81 -5.74 15.37
C LYS A 16 30.42 -5.14 15.22
N CYS A 17 29.81 -4.68 16.31
CA CYS A 17 28.52 -4.01 16.29
C CYS A 17 28.56 -2.73 15.46
N HIS A 18 29.58 -1.89 15.66
CA HIS A 18 29.76 -0.66 14.92
C HIS A 18 29.91 -0.90 13.41
N ARG A 19 30.78 -1.85 13.00
CA ARG A 19 30.96 -2.20 11.59
C ARG A 19 29.69 -2.80 10.97
N CYS A 20 28.98 -3.62 11.74
CA CYS A 20 27.69 -4.17 11.30
C CYS A 20 26.70 -3.03 11.05
N LEU A 21 26.44 -2.18 12.05
CA LEU A 21 25.53 -1.03 11.94
C LEU A 21 25.90 -0.10 10.77
N SER A 22 27.19 0.16 10.56
CA SER A 22 27.69 0.99 9.46
C SER A 22 27.45 0.38 8.07
N GLY A 23 27.39 -0.95 7.98
CA GLY A 23 27.11 -1.68 6.74
C GLY A 23 25.61 -1.87 6.45
N LEU A 24 24.72 -1.51 7.37
CA LEU A 24 23.27 -1.69 7.18
C LEU A 24 22.63 -0.54 6.40
N ARG A 25 21.60 -0.88 5.63
CA ARG A 25 20.70 0.11 5.01
C ARG A 25 19.97 0.88 6.11
N ASP A 26 19.74 2.18 5.90
CA ASP A 26 19.12 3.07 6.90
C ASP A 26 17.76 2.56 7.40
N ILE A 27 16.95 1.98 6.51
CA ILE A 27 15.65 1.39 6.87
C ILE A 27 15.75 0.25 7.89
N ILE A 28 16.89 -0.44 7.95
CA ILE A 28 17.18 -1.50 8.93
C ILE A 28 17.94 -0.94 10.14
N ARG A 29 18.86 -0.01 9.90
CA ARG A 29 19.70 0.62 10.92
C ARG A 29 18.92 1.51 11.88
N GLN A 30 18.02 2.36 11.37
CA GLN A 30 17.25 3.31 12.17
C GLN A 30 16.43 2.65 13.29
N PRO A 31 15.71 1.55 13.04
CA PRO A 31 15.03 0.82 14.11
C PRO A 31 15.97 0.27 15.19
N LEU A 32 17.23 -0.03 14.86
CA LEU A 32 18.16 -0.68 15.80
C LEU A 32 18.86 0.33 16.73
N ILE A 33 19.05 1.58 16.30
CA ILE A 33 19.78 2.61 17.06
C ILE A 33 19.18 2.88 18.45
N PRO A 34 17.86 3.08 18.60
CA PRO A 34 17.26 3.36 19.92
C PRO A 34 17.45 2.23 20.93
N PHE A 35 17.72 1.00 20.47
CA PHE A 35 17.88 -0.16 21.34
C PHE A 35 19.31 -0.34 21.87
N GLY A 36 20.29 0.46 21.42
CA GLY A 36 21.65 0.46 21.97
C GLY A 36 22.27 -0.94 22.10
N ILE A 37 22.20 -1.75 21.03
CA ILE A 37 22.59 -3.16 21.12
C ILE A 37 24.12 -3.28 21.09
N GLU A 38 24.69 -3.71 22.21
CA GLU A 38 26.15 -3.88 22.39
C GLU A 38 26.62 -5.30 22.04
N ASP A 39 25.73 -6.29 22.10
CA ASP A 39 26.03 -7.68 21.74
C ASP A 39 25.83 -7.95 20.24
N TYR A 40 26.87 -8.47 19.61
CA TYR A 40 26.89 -8.73 18.17
C TYR A 40 25.87 -9.80 17.75
N ALA A 41 25.70 -10.86 18.53
CA ALA A 41 24.76 -11.93 18.19
C ALA A 41 23.31 -11.40 18.20
N THR A 42 22.96 -10.63 19.22
CA THR A 42 21.66 -9.97 19.33
C THR A 42 21.43 -8.97 18.20
N LEU A 43 22.45 -8.18 17.84
CA LEU A 43 22.36 -7.23 16.74
C LEU A 43 22.05 -7.93 15.42
N VAL A 44 22.77 -9.01 15.11
CA VAL A 44 22.60 -9.78 13.88
C VAL A 44 21.21 -10.42 13.83
N GLU A 45 20.74 -11.04 14.91
CA GLU A 45 19.41 -11.65 14.93
C GLU A 45 18.29 -10.62 14.76
N ARG A 46 18.39 -9.45 15.42
CA ARG A 46 17.39 -8.38 15.23
C ARG A 46 17.42 -7.81 13.82
N THR A 47 18.61 -7.62 13.24
CA THR A 47 18.79 -7.22 11.84
C THR A 47 18.07 -8.19 10.90
N ARG A 48 18.28 -9.50 11.08
CA ARG A 48 17.66 -10.55 10.27
C ARG A 48 16.13 -10.54 10.37
N ARG A 49 15.58 -10.29 11.57
CA ARG A 49 14.14 -10.17 11.78
C ARG A 49 13.55 -8.98 11.02
N ILE A 50 14.19 -7.83 11.08
CA ILE A 50 13.74 -6.63 10.35
C ILE A 50 13.80 -6.88 8.85
N GLU A 51 14.86 -7.48 8.32
CA GLU A 51 14.96 -7.79 6.89
C GLU A 51 13.84 -8.73 6.42
N THR A 52 13.53 -9.75 7.22
CA THR A 52 12.43 -10.68 6.95
C THR A 52 11.08 -9.94 6.93
N ASP A 53 10.86 -9.04 7.90
CA ASP A 53 9.64 -8.24 7.96
C ASP A 53 9.50 -7.30 6.75
N LEU A 54 10.57 -6.61 6.37
CA LEU A 54 10.62 -5.76 5.17
C LEU A 54 10.30 -6.56 3.91
N GLN A 55 10.84 -7.78 3.77
CA GLN A 55 10.52 -8.64 2.63
C GLN A 55 9.05 -9.06 2.64
N SER A 56 8.49 -9.36 3.82
CA SER A 56 7.08 -9.76 3.96
C SER A 56 6.12 -8.62 3.63
N THR A 57 6.44 -7.40 4.09
CA THR A 57 5.64 -6.20 3.84
C THR A 57 5.72 -5.79 2.37
N GLN A 58 6.89 -5.91 1.74
CA GLN A 58 7.05 -5.69 0.31
C GLN A 58 6.19 -6.67 -0.51
N ARG A 59 6.24 -7.97 -0.21
CA ARG A 59 5.39 -8.98 -0.89
C ARG A 59 3.91 -8.67 -0.77
N ARG A 60 3.46 -8.25 0.41
CA ARG A 60 2.05 -7.82 0.63
C ARG A 60 1.70 -6.63 -0.25
N ARG A 61 2.56 -5.59 -0.28
CA ARG A 61 2.35 -4.40 -1.13
C ARG A 61 2.30 -4.76 -2.61
N ASP A 62 3.21 -5.60 -3.08
CA ASP A 62 3.26 -6.06 -4.47
C ASP A 62 1.99 -6.83 -4.85
N PHE A 63 1.48 -7.67 -3.95
CA PHE A 63 0.22 -8.39 -4.14
C PHE A 63 -0.97 -7.43 -4.31
N TYR A 64 -1.08 -6.42 -3.44
CA TYR A 64 -2.14 -5.41 -3.55
C TYR A 64 -2.01 -4.56 -4.81
N LYS A 65 -0.77 -4.22 -5.22
CA LYS A 65 -0.53 -3.46 -6.46
C LYS A 65 -1.00 -4.24 -7.69
N ARG A 66 -0.66 -5.52 -7.81
CA ARG A 66 -1.11 -6.38 -8.92
C ARG A 66 -2.64 -6.49 -8.97
N LYS A 67 -3.29 -6.70 -7.82
CA LYS A 67 -4.76 -6.74 -7.73
C LYS A 67 -5.43 -5.45 -8.23
N ASN A 68 -4.84 -4.30 -7.94
CA ASN A 68 -5.38 -3.01 -8.39
C ASN A 68 -5.08 -2.72 -9.87
N GLU A 69 -3.90 -3.10 -10.39
CA GLU A 69 -3.58 -2.98 -11.81
C GLU A 69 -4.48 -3.88 -12.68
N ASP A 70 -4.79 -5.10 -12.24
CA ASP A 70 -5.71 -5.99 -12.95
C ASP A 70 -7.15 -5.44 -12.97
N ARG A 71 -7.59 -4.77 -11.89
CA ARG A 71 -8.86 -4.04 -11.88
C ARG A 71 -8.85 -2.82 -12.82
N SER A 72 -7.72 -2.13 -12.91
CA SER A 72 -7.56 -0.93 -13.75
C SER A 72 -7.57 -1.26 -15.25
N LYS A 73 -7.11 -2.46 -15.64
CA LYS A 73 -7.18 -2.95 -17.03
C LYS A 73 -8.60 -3.35 -17.46
N SER A 74 -9.47 -3.75 -16.53
CA SER A 74 -10.85 -4.13 -16.85
C SER A 74 -11.77 -2.94 -17.13
N THR A 75 -11.39 -1.70 -16.75
CA THR A 75 -12.22 -0.50 -16.95
C THR A 75 -11.78 0.34 -18.17
N GLN A 76 -10.68 -0.01 -18.84
CA GLN A 76 -10.17 0.73 -20.01
C GLN A 76 -10.81 0.35 -21.36
N SER A 77 -11.92 -0.40 -21.39
CA SER A 77 -12.68 -0.66 -22.63
C SER A 77 -13.91 0.21 -22.83
N PHE A 78 -14.26 1.11 -21.91
CA PHE A 78 -15.30 2.11 -22.17
C PHE A 78 -14.71 3.28 -22.96
N GLN A 79 -14.60 3.03 -24.26
CA GLN A 79 -14.37 4.04 -25.29
C GLN A 79 -15.29 5.23 -25.05
N PHE A 80 -14.71 6.42 -25.11
CA PHE A 80 -15.40 7.70 -25.19
C PHE A 80 -16.28 7.73 -26.45
N GLY A 81 -17.47 7.14 -26.35
CA GLY A 81 -18.52 7.17 -27.36
C GLY A 81 -19.41 8.39 -27.14
N ARG A 82 -19.34 9.33 -28.09
CA ARG A 82 -20.20 10.50 -28.28
C ARG A 82 -21.61 10.35 -27.70
N SER A 83 -22.00 11.25 -26.82
CA SER A 83 -23.38 11.40 -26.33
C SER A 83 -24.30 11.87 -27.46
N ASN A 84 -25.03 10.95 -28.09
CA ASN A 84 -26.17 11.30 -28.93
C ASN A 84 -27.46 11.01 -28.16
N TRP A 85 -28.07 12.07 -27.67
CA TRP A 85 -29.36 12.08 -26.99
C TRP A 85 -30.46 11.59 -27.94
N ARG A 86 -30.92 10.35 -27.80
CA ARG A 86 -32.30 9.97 -28.19
C ARG A 86 -32.87 8.88 -27.28
N LYS A 87 -33.92 9.29 -26.54
CA LYS A 87 -35.09 8.57 -26.04
C LYS A 87 -35.07 7.04 -26.09
N LEU A 88 -35.34 6.42 -24.94
CA LEU A 88 -36.31 5.33 -24.77
C LEU A 88 -36.76 5.24 -23.30
N LYS A 89 -38.05 4.97 -23.13
CA LYS A 89 -38.78 4.70 -21.88
C LYS A 89 -39.56 3.39 -22.15
N PRO A 90 -40.12 2.69 -21.15
CA PRO A 90 -39.60 2.22 -19.87
C PRO A 90 -39.45 0.67 -19.87
N ASN A 91 -38.78 0.08 -18.88
CA ASN A 91 -39.25 -1.12 -18.16
C ASN A 91 -38.19 -1.61 -17.14
N THR A 92 -38.58 -1.57 -15.87
CA THR A 92 -38.38 -2.57 -14.81
C THR A 92 -37.06 -3.36 -14.79
N SER A 93 -36.20 -3.05 -13.82
CA SER A 93 -35.60 -3.99 -12.85
C SER A 93 -34.33 -3.39 -12.23
N GLU A 94 -34.47 -3.02 -10.96
CA GLU A 94 -33.48 -2.97 -9.89
C GLU A 94 -31.96 -2.99 -10.20
N ASN A 95 -31.33 -1.91 -9.71
CA ASN A 95 -30.00 -1.82 -9.09
C ASN A 95 -28.82 -1.23 -9.90
N ASN A 96 -28.48 0.01 -9.49
CA ASN A 96 -27.16 0.67 -9.50
C ASN A 96 -26.76 1.60 -10.65
N THR A 97 -27.70 2.28 -11.31
CA THR A 97 -27.32 3.50 -12.05
C THR A 97 -27.26 4.70 -11.10
N PRO A 98 -26.14 5.44 -11.05
CA PRO A 98 -26.07 6.68 -10.28
C PRO A 98 -27.02 7.71 -10.90
N ILE A 99 -28.03 8.11 -10.13
CA ILE A 99 -28.99 9.14 -10.53
C ILE A 99 -28.38 10.49 -10.16
N VAL A 100 -28.33 11.43 -11.11
CA VAL A 100 -27.82 12.79 -10.88
C VAL A 100 -28.97 13.68 -10.43
N CYS A 101 -28.82 14.33 -9.28
CA CYS A 101 -29.81 15.25 -8.75
C CYS A 101 -29.88 16.53 -9.60
N ASN A 102 -31.05 16.87 -10.14
CA ASN A 102 -31.24 18.07 -10.96
C ASN A 102 -31.04 19.40 -10.22
N LYS A 103 -31.20 19.42 -8.88
CA LYS A 103 -31.01 20.65 -8.08
C LYS A 103 -29.56 20.93 -7.72
N TYR A 104 -28.77 19.88 -7.49
CA TYR A 104 -27.39 20.00 -6.97
C TYR A 104 -26.32 19.47 -7.94
N GLY A 105 -26.71 18.83 -9.04
CA GLY A 105 -25.80 18.24 -10.03
C GLY A 105 -24.97 17.07 -9.52
N ARG A 106 -25.26 16.53 -8.33
CA ARG A 106 -24.51 15.43 -7.71
C ARG A 106 -25.17 14.08 -7.94
N ALA A 107 -24.35 13.06 -8.19
CA ALA A 107 -24.79 11.68 -8.36
C ALA A 107 -25.01 11.01 -7.00
N HIS A 108 -26.17 10.39 -6.79
CA HIS A 108 -26.45 9.56 -5.63
C HIS A 108 -27.04 8.21 -6.05
N LYS A 109 -27.01 7.27 -5.10
CA LYS A 109 -27.49 5.90 -5.31
C LYS A 109 -28.91 5.79 -4.74
N GLY A 110 -29.85 5.29 -5.53
CA GLY A 110 -31.27 5.21 -5.16
C GLY A 110 -32.07 6.45 -5.56
N GLU A 111 -33.35 6.45 -5.22
CA GLU A 111 -34.32 7.45 -5.66
C GLU A 111 -34.02 8.86 -5.12
N CYS A 112 -34.13 9.88 -5.98
CA CYS A 112 -33.91 11.27 -5.60
C CYS A 112 -35.18 11.83 -4.98
N LEU A 113 -35.23 11.95 -3.64
CA LEU A 113 -36.35 12.58 -2.93
C LEU A 113 -36.28 14.12 -2.96
N SER A 114 -35.91 14.70 -4.10
CA SER A 114 -35.73 16.15 -4.27
C SER A 114 -37.02 16.96 -4.09
N ASP A 115 -38.18 16.33 -4.23
CA ASP A 115 -39.49 16.97 -4.02
C ASP A 115 -39.86 17.07 -2.54
N ILE A 116 -39.15 16.35 -1.67
CA ILE A 116 -39.40 16.29 -0.22
C ILE A 116 -38.28 17.01 0.57
N ASN A 117 -37.36 17.71 -0.10
CA ASN A 117 -36.20 18.39 0.51
C ASN A 117 -35.28 17.48 1.35
N THR A 118 -35.32 16.16 1.18
CA THR A 118 -34.62 15.17 2.02
C THR A 118 -33.52 14.41 1.28
N CYS A 119 -32.84 15.05 0.31
CA CYS A 119 -31.69 14.43 -0.35
C CYS A 119 -30.44 14.47 0.56
N PHE A 120 -30.42 13.62 1.60
CA PHE A 120 -29.33 13.53 2.58
C PHE A 120 -28.09 12.76 2.08
N LEU A 121 -28.16 12.17 0.89
CA LEU A 121 -27.07 11.34 0.32
C LEU A 121 -26.09 12.13 -0.57
N CYS A 122 -26.33 13.42 -0.80
CA CYS A 122 -25.40 14.30 -1.51
C CYS A 122 -24.42 14.94 -0.51
N HIS A 123 -23.37 14.20 -0.11
CA HIS A 123 -22.19 14.82 0.52
C HIS A 123 -21.20 15.31 -0.53
#